data_AF-A0A955Z5T8-F1
#
_entry.id   AF-A0A955Z5T8-F1
#
_cell.length_a   1.000
_cell.length_b   1.000
_cell.length_c   1.000
_cell.angle_alpha   90.00
_cell.angle_beta   90.00
_cell.angle_gamma   90.00
#
_symmetry.space_group_name_H-M   'P 1'
#
loop_
_entity.id
_entity.type
_entity.pdbx_description
1 polymer ?
#
loop_
_entity_poly.entity_id
_entity_poly.type
_entity_poly.pdbx_seq_one_letter_code
_entity_poly.pdbx_strand_id
1 'polypeptide(L)'
;MDGAAVGELVVRGPSREVRGIVFIEDRRVCWAAARGLARRLTELLLGRAPGISADAMEELFRRCKQEGTPLGELLVARGVVAPDDLRAALLEHTAESLRVLLSPGDAEVGWCVRPGPGYSARFTFHTAEVLARTARRSMSREEQVLAGEIDTALESAFGRGGWGAAFIRGSGAAPVPVAVFGELPATTRDVLRVGKWAASALDLASTFQDADALVSADAPGSDSVFVAWRLGLDSPGLDSPLPAIVAGRTCAQGPGRILNQRANGRLRTGVNHGGLRS
;
A
#
# COMPACT_ATOMS: atom_id res chain seq x y z
N MET A 1 -30.73 3.72 -6.52
CA MET A 1 -29.78 2.83 -7.21
C MET A 1 -28.65 3.70 -7.69
N ASP A 2 -27.65 3.93 -6.83
CA ASP A 2 -26.43 4.64 -7.21
C ASP A 2 -25.58 3.67 -8.01
N GLY A 3 -25.67 3.75 -9.35
CA GLY A 3 -24.83 2.95 -10.24
C GLY A 3 -23.38 3.22 -9.90
N ALA A 4 -22.64 2.18 -9.51
CA ALA A 4 -21.22 2.31 -9.27
C ALA A 4 -20.58 2.86 -10.54
N ALA A 5 -20.04 4.08 -10.45
CA ALA A 5 -19.59 4.82 -11.62
C ALA A 5 -18.30 4.18 -12.15
N VAL A 6 -18.42 3.38 -13.21
CA VAL A 6 -17.30 2.88 -14.00
C VAL A 6 -16.85 3.98 -14.94
N GLY A 7 -15.57 4.34 -14.88
CA GLY A 7 -15.06 5.42 -15.71
C GLY A 7 -13.60 5.74 -15.50
N GLU A 8 -13.18 6.76 -16.20
CA GLU A 8 -11.79 7.17 -16.31
C GLU A 8 -11.63 8.61 -15.82
N LEU A 9 -10.66 8.85 -14.96
CA LEU A 9 -10.14 10.18 -14.69
C LEU A 9 -9.09 10.49 -15.75
N VAL A 10 -9.38 11.47 -16.60
CA VAL A 10 -8.44 12.01 -17.59
C VAL A 10 -7.71 13.18 -16.96
N VAL A 11 -6.39 13.08 -16.85
CA VAL A 11 -5.54 14.13 -16.29
C VAL A 11 -4.90 14.90 -17.44
N ARG A 12 -5.09 16.22 -17.47
CA ARG A 12 -4.56 17.13 -18.48
C ARG A 12 -3.56 18.10 -17.88
N GLY A 13 -2.53 18.44 -18.64
CA GLY A 13 -1.56 19.47 -18.26
C GLY A 13 -2.08 20.90 -18.56
N PRO A 14 -1.29 21.93 -18.26
CA PRO A 14 -1.65 23.33 -18.49
C PRO A 14 -1.94 23.64 -19.97
N SER A 15 -1.26 22.95 -20.89
CA SER A 15 -1.48 23.03 -22.34
C SER A 15 -2.72 22.24 -22.83
N ARG A 16 -3.53 21.68 -21.92
CA ARG A 16 -4.67 20.77 -22.15
C ARG A 16 -4.33 19.42 -22.80
N GLU A 17 -3.05 19.13 -22.99
CA GLU A 17 -2.59 17.81 -23.43
C GLU A 17 -2.89 16.74 -22.37
N VAL A 18 -3.28 15.54 -22.82
CA VAL A 18 -3.53 14.41 -21.91
C VAL A 18 -2.20 13.92 -21.35
N ARG A 19 -2.01 14.07 -20.03
CA ARG A 19 -0.86 13.55 -19.29
C ARG A 19 -1.02 12.08 -18.95
N GLY A 20 -2.26 11.64 -18.72
CA GLY A 20 -2.57 10.25 -18.47
C GLY A 20 -4.00 10.03 -18.03
N ILE A 21 -4.28 8.77 -17.68
CA ILE A 21 -5.61 8.27 -17.41
C ILE A 21 -5.55 7.34 -16.20
N VAL A 22 -6.58 7.39 -15.36
CA VAL A 22 -6.80 6.45 -14.25
C VAL A 22 -8.16 5.81 -14.43
N PHE A 23 -8.21 4.49 -14.54
CA PHE A 23 -9.46 3.75 -14.65
C PHE A 23 -9.95 3.30 -13.28
N ILE A 24 -11.22 3.58 -12.98
CA ILE A 24 -11.87 3.33 -11.70
C ILE A 24 -13.17 2.56 -11.93
N GLU A 25 -13.38 1.53 -11.12
CA GLU A 25 -14.58 0.72 -11.09
C GLU A 25 -14.89 0.35 -9.64
N ASP A 26 -16.16 0.44 -9.23
CA ASP A 26 -16.60 0.06 -7.89
C ASP A 26 -15.77 0.68 -6.74
N ARG A 27 -15.32 1.93 -6.91
CA ARG A 27 -14.45 2.68 -5.99
C ARG A 27 -13.05 2.08 -5.82
N ARG A 28 -12.62 1.22 -6.75
CA ARG A 28 -11.30 0.61 -6.82
C ARG A 28 -10.54 1.16 -8.02
N VAL A 29 -9.23 1.28 -7.89
CA VAL A 29 -8.35 1.66 -9.00
C VAL A 29 -8.01 0.40 -9.78
N CYS A 30 -8.38 0.34 -11.05
CA CYS A 30 -8.09 -0.81 -11.91
C CYS A 30 -6.68 -0.71 -12.50
N TRP A 31 -6.36 0.45 -13.06
CA TRP A 31 -5.03 0.78 -13.56
C TRP A 31 -4.86 2.29 -13.68
N ALA A 32 -3.62 2.73 -13.75
CA ALA A 32 -3.26 4.08 -14.15
C ALA A 32 -2.15 4.01 -15.20
N ALA A 33 -2.15 4.98 -16.12
CA ALA A 33 -1.11 5.14 -17.11
C ALA A 33 -0.78 6.62 -17.23
N ALA A 34 0.52 6.95 -17.09
CA ALA A 34 1.05 8.28 -17.30
C ALA A 34 2.00 8.30 -18.49
N ARG A 35 2.09 9.43 -19.18
CA ARG A 35 3.17 9.68 -20.14
C ARG A 35 4.47 9.95 -19.37
N GLY A 36 5.61 9.50 -19.92
CA GLY A 36 6.93 9.73 -19.34
C GLY A 36 7.28 8.84 -18.15
N LEU A 37 6.66 7.67 -18.03
CA LEU A 37 7.08 6.67 -17.05
C LEU A 37 8.52 6.20 -17.34
N ALA A 38 9.29 6.03 -16.26
CA ALA A 38 10.66 5.53 -16.36
C ALA A 38 10.73 4.07 -16.82
N ARG A 39 9.70 3.28 -16.51
CA ARG A 39 9.62 1.85 -16.86
C ARG A 39 8.25 1.48 -17.38
N ARG A 40 8.22 0.55 -18.33
CA ARG A 40 6.97 -0.01 -18.87
C ARG A 40 6.50 -1.17 -17.99
N LEU A 41 5.19 -1.46 -18.02
CA LEU A 41 4.64 -2.66 -17.35
C LEU A 41 5.33 -3.95 -17.82
N THR A 42 5.67 -4.06 -19.11
CA THR A 42 6.36 -5.23 -19.67
C THR A 42 7.75 -5.44 -19.04
N GLU A 43 8.47 -4.37 -18.72
CA GLU A 43 9.77 -4.43 -18.03
C GLU A 43 9.61 -4.89 -16.58
N LEU A 44 8.56 -4.43 -15.89
CA LEU A 44 8.23 -4.90 -14.54
C LEU A 44 7.86 -6.39 -14.51
N LEU A 45 7.19 -6.87 -15.56
CA LEU A 45 6.82 -8.28 -15.69
C LEU A 45 8.02 -9.16 -16.06
N LEU A 46 8.95 -8.67 -16.90
CA LEU A 46 10.18 -9.39 -17.23
C LEU A 46 11.01 -9.70 -15.98
N GLY A 47 11.12 -8.77 -15.04
CA GLY A 47 11.80 -9.01 -13.77
C GLY A 47 11.15 -10.07 -12.86
N ARG A 48 9.93 -10.52 -13.18
CA ARG A 48 9.12 -11.49 -12.42
C ARG A 48 8.77 -12.75 -13.20
N ALA A 49 9.23 -12.85 -14.44
CA ALA A 49 8.93 -13.93 -15.36
C ALA A 49 10.22 -14.70 -15.69
N PRO A 50 10.73 -15.54 -14.77
CA PRO A 50 11.95 -16.29 -15.04
C PRO A 50 11.73 -17.19 -16.28
N GLY A 51 12.59 -17.03 -17.29
CA GLY A 51 12.57 -17.87 -18.49
C GLY A 51 11.90 -17.27 -19.73
N ILE A 52 11.39 -16.03 -19.68
CA ILE A 52 10.98 -15.31 -20.90
C ILE A 52 12.01 -14.24 -21.27
N SER A 53 12.42 -14.22 -22.53
CA SER A 53 13.28 -13.14 -23.05
C SER A 53 12.48 -11.86 -23.29
N ALA A 54 13.17 -10.72 -23.36
CA ALA A 54 12.55 -9.43 -23.68
C ALA A 54 11.83 -9.47 -25.04
N ASP A 55 12.46 -10.06 -26.07
CA ASP A 55 11.88 -10.18 -27.40
C ASP A 55 10.61 -11.04 -27.41
N ALA A 56 10.60 -12.14 -26.66
CA ALA A 56 9.44 -13.00 -26.53
C ALA A 56 8.29 -12.30 -25.79
N MET A 57 8.59 -11.51 -24.76
CA MET A 57 7.59 -10.70 -24.06
C MET A 57 6.97 -9.64 -24.97
N GLU A 58 7.79 -8.95 -25.78
CA GLU A 58 7.31 -7.93 -26.72
C GLU A 58 6.44 -8.55 -27.83
N GLU A 59 6.81 -9.72 -28.33
CA GLU A 59 5.98 -10.48 -29.29
C GLU A 59 4.63 -10.86 -28.68
N LEU A 60 4.63 -11.40 -27.45
CA LEU A 60 3.39 -11.71 -26.73
C LEU A 60 2.52 -10.48 -26.51
N PHE A 61 3.13 -9.35 -26.13
CA PHE A 61 2.42 -8.08 -25.96
C PHE A 61 1.78 -7.62 -27.26
N ARG A 62 2.52 -7.61 -28.38
CA ARG A 62 2.00 -7.22 -29.70
C ARG A 62 0.83 -8.10 -30.12
N ARG A 63 0.95 -9.41 -29.95
CA ARG A 63 -0.13 -10.38 -30.23
C ARG A 63 -1.37 -10.14 -29.36
N CYS A 64 -1.20 -10.03 -28.05
CA CYS A 64 -2.29 -9.76 -27.11
C CYS A 64 -3.03 -8.46 -27.45
N LYS A 65 -2.28 -7.43 -27.84
CA LYS A 65 -2.84 -6.14 -28.26
C LYS A 65 -3.66 -6.25 -29.56
N GLN A 66 -3.22 -7.06 -30.52
CA GLN A 66 -3.96 -7.30 -31.76
C GLN A 66 -5.23 -8.14 -31.52
N GLU A 67 -5.16 -9.13 -30.64
CA GLU A 67 -6.25 -10.05 -30.32
C GLU A 67 -7.22 -9.49 -29.25
N GLY A 68 -6.91 -8.35 -28.64
CA GLY A 68 -7.70 -7.77 -27.54
C GLY A 68 -7.66 -8.61 -26.25
N THR A 69 -6.66 -9.46 -26.09
CA THR A 69 -6.52 -10.37 -24.94
C THR A 69 -5.68 -9.71 -23.83
N PRO A 70 -6.06 -9.84 -22.54
CA PRO A 70 -5.28 -9.30 -21.43
C PRO A 70 -3.95 -10.07 -21.24
N LEU A 71 -2.83 -9.42 -21.55
CA LEU A 71 -1.48 -10.01 -21.46
C LEU A 71 -1.20 -10.62 -20.08
N GLY A 72 -1.55 -9.91 -18.99
CA GLY A 72 -1.28 -10.38 -17.63
C GLY A 72 -1.97 -11.71 -17.32
N GLU A 73 -3.26 -11.82 -17.64
CA GLU A 73 -4.03 -13.05 -17.43
C GLU A 73 -3.50 -14.20 -18.27
N LEU A 74 -3.07 -13.93 -19.50
CA LEU A 74 -2.43 -14.93 -20.35
C LEU A 74 -1.11 -15.45 -19.75
N LEU A 75 -0.26 -14.55 -19.21
CA LEU A 75 0.99 -14.94 -18.57
C LEU A 75 0.76 -15.81 -17.33
N VAL A 76 -0.25 -15.47 -16.53
CA VAL A 76 -0.66 -16.28 -15.37
C VAL A 76 -1.21 -17.64 -15.81
N ALA A 77 -2.09 -17.67 -16.80
CA ALA A 77 -2.67 -18.91 -17.32
C ALA A 77 -1.62 -19.88 -17.89
N ARG A 78 -0.52 -19.33 -18.42
CA ARG A 78 0.64 -20.10 -18.92
C ARG A 78 1.67 -20.44 -17.85
N GLY A 79 1.46 -20.03 -16.59
CA GLY A 79 2.40 -20.24 -15.49
C GLY A 79 3.72 -19.48 -15.62
N VAL A 80 3.78 -18.46 -16.48
CA VAL A 80 4.99 -17.64 -16.70
C VAL A 80 5.20 -16.64 -15.56
N VAL A 81 4.11 -16.15 -14.97
CA VAL A 81 4.11 -15.22 -13.83
C VAL A 81 3.13 -15.72 -12.78
N ALA A 82 3.53 -15.71 -11.51
CA ALA A 82 2.60 -16.02 -10.44
C ALA A 82 1.53 -14.91 -10.32
N PRO A 83 0.28 -15.22 -9.95
CA PRO A 83 -0.75 -14.19 -9.89
C PRO A 83 -0.45 -13.02 -8.94
N ASP A 84 0.22 -13.30 -7.83
CA ASP A 84 0.59 -12.28 -6.84
C ASP A 84 1.70 -11.37 -7.38
N ASP A 85 2.61 -11.92 -8.20
CA ASP A 85 3.64 -11.15 -8.90
C ASP A 85 3.04 -10.23 -9.96
N LEU A 86 2.04 -10.71 -10.73
CA LEU A 86 1.29 -9.87 -11.65
C LEU A 86 0.57 -8.74 -10.90
N ARG A 87 -0.13 -9.07 -9.81
CA ARG A 87 -0.82 -8.07 -8.99
C ARG A 87 0.16 -7.03 -8.43
N ALA A 88 1.32 -7.46 -7.93
CA ALA A 88 2.35 -6.57 -7.41
C ALA A 88 2.95 -5.66 -8.49
N ALA A 89 3.18 -6.18 -9.70
CA ALA A 89 3.67 -5.41 -10.85
C ALA A 89 2.64 -4.36 -11.30
N LEU A 90 1.35 -4.73 -11.37
CA LEU A 90 0.27 -3.82 -11.71
C LEU A 90 0.09 -2.71 -10.66
N LEU A 91 0.18 -3.06 -9.37
CA LEU A 91 0.13 -2.07 -8.28
C LEU A 91 1.32 -1.11 -8.35
N GLU A 92 2.52 -1.63 -8.61
CA GLU A 92 3.73 -0.82 -8.79
C GLU A 92 3.58 0.16 -9.96
N HIS A 93 3.20 -0.34 -11.14
CA HIS A 93 2.98 0.50 -12.33
C HIS A 93 1.91 1.57 -12.10
N THR A 94 0.82 1.20 -11.43
CA THR A 94 -0.30 2.12 -11.10
C THR A 94 0.17 3.22 -10.15
N ALA A 95 0.91 2.86 -9.10
CA ALA A 95 1.46 3.82 -8.15
C ALA A 95 2.48 4.78 -8.83
N GLU A 96 3.36 4.25 -9.68
CA GLU A 96 4.32 5.07 -10.44
C GLU A 96 3.61 6.03 -11.39
N SER A 97 2.56 5.57 -12.07
CA SER A 97 1.72 6.39 -12.93
C SER A 97 1.06 7.52 -12.16
N LEU A 98 0.42 7.22 -11.04
CA LEU A 98 -0.23 8.24 -10.22
C LEU A 98 0.77 9.24 -9.67
N ARG A 99 1.97 8.81 -9.25
CA ARG A 99 3.01 9.73 -8.81
C ARG A 99 3.35 10.77 -9.88
N VAL A 100 3.48 10.34 -11.14
CA VAL A 100 3.75 11.24 -12.27
C VAL A 100 2.56 12.16 -12.57
N LEU A 101 1.33 11.67 -12.46
CA LEU A 101 0.12 12.46 -12.70
C LEU A 101 -0.14 13.48 -11.59
N LEU A 102 0.20 13.14 -10.35
CA LEU A 102 0.00 13.97 -9.16
C LEU A 102 1.20 14.89 -8.86
N SER A 103 2.25 14.85 -9.69
CA SER A 103 3.37 15.80 -9.57
C SER A 103 2.87 17.24 -9.56
N PRO A 104 3.43 18.12 -8.72
CA PRO A 104 3.01 19.52 -8.61
C PRO A 104 2.91 20.22 -9.97
N GLY A 105 1.79 20.89 -10.20
CA GLY A 105 1.52 21.67 -11.42
C GLY A 105 0.02 21.86 -11.63
N ASP A 106 -0.34 22.76 -12.53
CA ASP A 106 -1.73 23.03 -12.89
C ASP A 106 -2.28 21.90 -13.76
N ALA A 107 -2.73 20.82 -13.09
CA ALA A 107 -3.37 19.69 -13.72
C ALA A 107 -4.90 19.83 -13.63
N GLU A 108 -5.58 19.72 -14.76
CA GLU A 108 -7.04 19.61 -14.80
C GLU A 108 -7.43 18.12 -14.81
N VAL A 109 -8.43 17.75 -14.01
CA VAL A 109 -8.94 16.37 -13.94
C VAL A 109 -10.39 16.36 -14.41
N GLY A 110 -10.67 15.56 -15.44
CA GLY A 110 -12.03 15.33 -15.96
C GLY A 110 -12.45 13.88 -15.76
N TRP A 111 -13.73 13.65 -15.44
CA TRP A 111 -14.31 12.31 -15.39
C TRP A 111 -14.97 11.97 -16.72
N CYS A 112 -14.70 10.78 -17.24
CA CYS A 112 -15.34 10.22 -18.42
C CYS A 112 -15.97 8.86 -18.06
N VAL A 113 -17.28 8.72 -18.24
CA VAL A 113 -17.95 7.43 -18.05
C VAL A 113 -17.52 6.48 -19.17
N ARG A 114 -17.15 5.26 -18.82
CA ARG A 114 -16.72 4.25 -19.79
C ARG A 114 -17.71 3.10 -19.84
N PRO A 115 -18.46 2.91 -20.94
CA PRO A 115 -19.22 1.69 -21.16
C PRO A 115 -18.27 0.56 -21.56
N GLY A 116 -18.49 -0.63 -21.02
CA GLY A 116 -17.68 -1.80 -21.37
C GLY A 116 -17.74 -2.91 -20.31
N PRO A 117 -17.11 -4.06 -20.61
CA PRO A 117 -16.93 -5.10 -19.61
C PRO A 117 -16.08 -4.56 -18.45
N GLY A 118 -16.47 -4.94 -17.24
CA GLY A 118 -15.72 -4.61 -16.03
C GLY A 118 -14.34 -5.25 -15.99
N TYR A 119 -13.49 -4.76 -15.11
CA TYR A 119 -12.17 -5.30 -14.84
C TYR A 119 -12.26 -6.48 -13.87
N SER A 120 -11.32 -7.42 -13.96
CA SER A 120 -11.23 -8.49 -12.98
C SER A 120 -10.93 -7.93 -11.60
N ALA A 121 -11.83 -8.12 -10.64
CA ALA A 121 -11.72 -7.60 -9.27
C ALA A 121 -10.37 -7.95 -8.61
N ARG A 122 -9.78 -9.11 -8.97
CA ARG A 122 -8.47 -9.57 -8.50
C ARG A 122 -7.32 -8.60 -8.81
N PHE A 123 -7.41 -7.86 -9.91
CA PHE A 123 -6.38 -6.93 -10.38
C PHE A 123 -6.80 -5.48 -10.21
N THR A 124 -7.69 -5.22 -9.25
CA THR A 124 -8.08 -3.87 -8.82
C THR A 124 -7.60 -3.60 -7.40
N PHE A 125 -7.35 -2.33 -7.09
CA PHE A 125 -6.65 -1.90 -5.88
C PHE A 125 -7.52 -0.96 -5.06
N HIS A 126 -7.45 -1.09 -3.73
CA HIS A 126 -7.99 -0.04 -2.87
C HIS A 126 -7.15 1.22 -3.02
N THR A 127 -7.79 2.39 -3.01
CA THR A 127 -7.03 3.65 -3.04
C THR A 127 -6.02 3.76 -1.90
N ALA A 128 -6.29 3.18 -0.72
CA ALA A 128 -5.33 3.13 0.39
C ALA A 128 -4.08 2.27 0.08
N GLU A 129 -4.24 1.17 -0.65
CA GLU A 129 -3.15 0.31 -1.09
C GLU A 129 -2.26 1.03 -2.11
N VAL A 130 -2.89 1.76 -3.05
CA VAL A 130 -2.18 2.55 -4.04
C VAL A 130 -1.43 3.71 -3.38
N LEU A 131 -2.05 4.43 -2.44
CA LEU A 131 -1.37 5.49 -1.67
C LEU A 131 -0.19 4.95 -0.88
N ALA A 132 -0.35 3.81 -0.21
CA ALA A 132 0.73 3.15 0.53
C ALA A 132 1.91 2.80 -0.39
N ARG A 133 1.62 2.25 -1.58
CA ARG A 133 2.67 1.93 -2.57
C ARG A 133 3.35 3.19 -3.11
N THR A 134 2.60 4.25 -3.38
CA THR A 134 3.15 5.54 -3.84
C THR A 134 4.05 6.17 -2.78
N ALA A 135 3.62 6.18 -1.51
CA ALA A 135 4.39 6.72 -0.39
C ALA A 135 5.73 5.99 -0.22
N ARG A 136 5.72 4.65 -0.27
CA ARG A 136 6.95 3.84 -0.24
C ARG A 136 7.95 4.15 -1.34
N ARG A 137 7.49 4.65 -2.49
CA ARG A 137 8.38 5.00 -3.60
C ARG A 137 9.06 6.34 -3.42
N SER A 138 8.53 7.18 -2.55
CA SER A 138 9.17 8.43 -2.14
C SER A 138 10.15 8.24 -0.98
N MET A 139 10.22 7.03 -0.40
CA MET A 139 11.13 6.68 0.68
C MET A 139 12.55 6.39 0.18
N SER A 140 13.54 6.60 1.03
CA SER A 140 14.92 6.16 0.83
C SER A 140 15.01 4.63 0.74
N ARG A 141 16.17 4.12 0.31
CA ARG A 141 16.38 2.68 0.20
C ARG A 141 16.34 1.99 1.55
N GLU A 142 16.91 2.62 2.58
CA GLU A 142 16.93 2.15 3.96
C GLU A 142 15.50 2.07 4.52
N GLU A 143 14.72 3.13 4.32
CA GLU A 143 13.30 3.19 4.70
C GLU A 143 12.45 2.11 4.01
N GLN A 144 12.75 1.79 2.75
CA GLN A 144 12.06 0.71 2.01
C GLN A 144 12.35 -0.68 2.59
N VAL A 145 13.58 -0.93 3.08
CA VAL A 145 13.91 -2.20 3.76
C VAL A 145 13.08 -2.33 5.04
N LEU A 146 13.01 -1.26 5.83
CA LEU A 146 12.19 -1.23 7.05
C LEU A 146 10.70 -1.43 6.76
N ALA A 147 10.23 -1.01 5.58
CA ALA A 147 8.87 -1.24 5.18
C ALA A 147 8.53 -2.75 5.05
N GLY A 148 9.51 -3.62 4.74
CA GLY A 148 9.30 -5.07 4.79
C GLY A 148 9.00 -5.60 6.20
N GLU A 149 9.61 -5.01 7.23
CA GLU A 149 9.33 -5.34 8.62
C GLU A 149 7.91 -4.90 9.03
N ILE A 150 7.48 -3.74 8.51
CA ILE A 150 6.12 -3.24 8.68
C ILE A 150 5.09 -4.24 8.13
N ASP A 151 5.31 -4.79 6.93
CA ASP A 151 4.39 -5.77 6.32
C ASP A 151 4.25 -7.01 7.21
N THR A 152 5.37 -7.53 7.70
CA THR A 152 5.42 -8.68 8.62
C THR A 152 4.70 -8.37 9.93
N ALA A 153 4.90 -7.17 10.48
CA ALA A 153 4.25 -6.73 11.71
C ALA A 153 2.73 -6.62 11.55
N LEU A 154 2.25 -6.08 10.42
CA LEU A 154 0.83 -5.97 10.11
C LEU A 154 0.17 -7.36 9.99
N GLU A 155 0.81 -8.27 9.25
CA GLU A 155 0.28 -9.62 9.05
C GLU A 155 0.12 -10.38 10.38
N SER A 156 1.17 -10.32 11.22
CA SER A 156 1.16 -10.94 12.55
C SER A 156 0.12 -10.34 13.50
N ALA A 157 -0.08 -9.02 13.45
CA ALA A 157 -0.95 -8.30 14.39
C ALA A 157 -2.44 -8.45 14.09
N PHE A 158 -2.84 -8.36 12.82
CA PHE A 158 -4.26 -8.23 12.45
C PHE A 158 -4.92 -9.57 12.10
N GLY A 159 -4.18 -10.53 11.52
CA GLY A 159 -4.69 -11.86 11.18
C GLY A 159 -5.93 -11.85 10.27
N ARG A 160 -6.63 -12.99 10.17
CA ARG A 160 -7.83 -13.13 9.31
C ARG A 160 -9.01 -12.36 9.91
N GLY A 161 -9.71 -11.57 9.07
CA GLY A 161 -10.88 -10.77 9.45
C GLY A 161 -10.56 -9.39 10.08
N GLY A 162 -9.28 -9.12 10.35
CA GLY A 162 -8.80 -7.79 10.72
C GLY A 162 -8.30 -7.00 9.52
N TRP A 163 -8.01 -5.73 9.75
CA TRP A 163 -7.22 -4.92 8.83
C TRP A 163 -6.30 -4.00 9.61
N GLY A 164 -5.14 -3.72 9.02
CA GLY A 164 -4.16 -2.82 9.58
C GLY A 164 -3.60 -1.90 8.52
N ALA A 165 -3.12 -0.75 8.96
CA ALA A 165 -2.33 0.16 8.15
C ALA A 165 -1.18 0.69 9.00
N ALA A 166 -0.04 0.85 8.36
CA ALA A 166 1.09 1.57 8.95
C ALA A 166 1.18 2.94 8.29
N PHE A 167 1.55 3.93 9.09
CA PHE A 167 1.60 5.32 8.68
C PHE A 167 2.91 5.97 9.10
N ILE A 168 3.38 6.92 8.31
CA ILE A 168 4.45 7.84 8.69
C ILE A 168 3.88 9.24 8.83
N ARG A 169 4.48 10.07 9.67
CA ARG A 169 4.15 11.50 9.70
C ARG A 169 4.79 12.17 8.50
N GLY A 170 3.96 12.66 7.59
CA GLY A 170 4.40 13.58 6.55
C GLY A 170 4.45 15.02 7.06
N SER A 171 4.76 15.96 6.17
CA SER A 171 4.65 17.40 6.43
C SER A 171 3.19 17.88 6.53
N GLY A 172 2.21 17.06 6.14
CA GLY A 172 0.79 17.36 6.18
C GLY A 172 0.12 17.05 7.53
N ALA A 173 -1.13 17.49 7.66
CA ALA A 173 -1.93 17.32 8.88
C ALA A 173 -2.40 15.88 9.16
N ALA A 174 -2.31 14.98 8.17
CA ALA A 174 -2.68 13.58 8.30
C ALA A 174 -1.46 12.69 8.03
N PRO A 175 -1.28 11.61 8.81
CA PRO A 175 -0.20 10.68 8.56
C PRO A 175 -0.46 9.91 7.26
N VAL A 176 0.62 9.64 6.52
CA VAL A 176 0.58 9.03 5.19
C VAL A 176 0.67 7.52 5.34
N PRO A 177 -0.26 6.73 4.79
CA PRO A 177 -0.16 5.28 4.84
C PRO A 177 1.06 4.83 4.03
N VAL A 178 1.79 3.85 4.55
CA VAL A 178 2.99 3.27 3.92
C VAL A 178 2.88 1.76 3.78
N ALA A 179 1.93 1.15 4.47
CA ALA A 179 1.57 -0.25 4.31
C ALA A 179 0.11 -0.45 4.71
N VAL A 180 -0.52 -1.47 4.15
CA VAL A 180 -1.90 -1.87 4.45
C VAL A 180 -2.00 -3.40 4.43
N PHE A 181 -2.87 -3.96 5.25
CA PHE A 181 -3.09 -5.40 5.36
C PHE A 181 -4.57 -5.72 5.63
N GLY A 182 -5.03 -6.85 5.11
CA GLY A 182 -6.36 -7.40 5.40
C GLY A 182 -7.52 -6.74 4.64
N GLU A 183 -8.73 -6.92 5.17
CA GLU A 183 -9.97 -6.40 4.56
C GLU A 183 -10.16 -4.92 4.87
N LEU A 184 -9.60 -4.08 4.01
CA LEU A 184 -9.62 -2.63 4.21
C LEU A 184 -11.05 -2.06 4.20
N PRO A 185 -11.28 -0.97 4.95
CA PRO A 185 -12.51 -0.20 4.87
C PRO A 185 -12.86 0.19 3.42
N ALA A 186 -14.15 0.31 3.14
CA ALA A 186 -14.65 0.63 1.81
C ALA A 186 -14.15 1.99 1.28
N THR A 187 -13.74 2.90 2.17
CA THR A 187 -13.19 4.21 1.79
C THR A 187 -11.81 4.42 2.41
N THR A 188 -10.90 5.01 1.62
CA THR A 188 -9.59 5.46 2.13
C THR A 188 -9.72 6.52 3.22
N ARG A 189 -10.82 7.28 3.22
CA ARG A 189 -11.11 8.27 4.27
C ARG A 189 -11.16 7.62 5.65
N ASP A 190 -11.71 6.42 5.75
CA ASP A 190 -11.80 5.70 7.03
C ASP A 190 -10.42 5.21 7.48
N VAL A 191 -9.58 4.73 6.56
CA VAL A 191 -8.18 4.38 6.84
C VAL A 191 -7.41 5.59 7.36
N LEU A 192 -7.51 6.74 6.69
CA LEU A 192 -6.84 7.98 7.11
C LEU A 192 -7.39 8.53 8.44
N ARG A 193 -8.69 8.36 8.71
CA ARG A 193 -9.29 8.74 10.00
C ARG A 193 -8.70 7.92 11.14
N VAL A 194 -8.54 6.61 10.95
CA VAL A 194 -7.87 5.74 11.94
C VAL A 194 -6.41 6.14 12.12
N GLY A 195 -5.67 6.43 11.03
CA GLY A 195 -4.30 6.94 11.12
C GLY A 195 -4.20 8.23 11.93
N LYS A 196 -5.10 9.21 11.67
CA LYS A 196 -5.16 10.46 12.43
C LYS A 196 -5.47 10.24 13.91
N TRP A 197 -6.48 9.41 14.21
CA TRP A 197 -6.82 9.05 15.59
C TRP A 197 -5.63 8.40 16.30
N ALA A 198 -4.99 7.42 15.67
CA ALA A 198 -3.84 6.70 16.22
C ALA A 198 -2.67 7.64 16.51
N ALA A 199 -2.37 8.55 15.58
CA ALA A 199 -1.33 9.56 15.76
C ALA A 199 -1.60 10.44 16.99
N SER A 200 -2.82 10.98 17.13
CA SER A 200 -3.20 11.81 18.27
C SER A 200 -3.24 11.05 19.59
N ALA A 201 -3.75 9.81 19.58
CA ALA A 201 -3.84 8.98 20.77
C ALA A 201 -2.46 8.57 21.29
N LEU A 202 -1.52 8.25 20.40
CA LEU A 202 -0.14 7.94 20.76
C LEU A 202 0.64 9.17 21.25
N ASP A 203 0.38 10.35 20.69
CA ASP A 203 0.98 11.59 21.21
C ASP A 203 0.50 11.86 22.63
N LEU A 204 -0.81 11.73 22.90
CA LEU A 204 -1.36 11.85 24.24
C LEU A 204 -0.79 10.78 25.18
N ALA A 205 -0.73 9.51 24.75
CA ALA A 205 -0.17 8.45 25.58
C ALA A 205 1.29 8.71 25.94
N SER A 206 2.09 9.25 25.00
CA SER A 206 3.49 9.58 25.23
C SER A 206 3.72 10.72 26.24
N THR A 207 2.69 11.51 26.59
CA THR A 207 2.82 12.49 27.67
C THR A 207 2.69 11.87 29.06
N PHE A 208 2.16 10.65 29.16
CA PHE A 208 1.90 9.96 30.44
C PHE A 208 2.71 8.67 30.61
N GLN A 209 3.12 8.03 29.51
CA GLN A 209 3.78 6.74 29.48
C GLN A 209 5.01 6.76 28.56
N ASP A 210 5.81 5.69 28.66
CA ASP A 210 6.97 5.44 27.82
C ASP A 210 6.61 5.47 26.31
N ALA A 211 7.60 5.75 25.45
CA ALA A 211 7.42 5.90 24.00
C ALA A 211 6.83 4.66 23.29
N ASP A 212 6.78 3.55 24.04
CA ASP A 212 6.31 2.23 23.67
C ASP A 212 4.81 1.97 23.97
N ALA A 213 4.00 3.00 24.21
CA ALA A 213 2.57 2.81 24.48
C ALA A 213 1.83 2.01 23.39
N LEU A 214 0.97 1.07 23.82
CA LEU A 214 -0.09 0.47 23.00
C LEU A 214 -1.41 1.10 23.45
N VAL A 215 -2.13 1.72 22.52
CA VAL A 215 -3.46 2.25 22.77
C VAL A 215 -4.49 1.33 22.14
N SER A 216 -5.56 1.03 22.88
CA SER A 216 -6.73 0.31 22.37
C SER A 216 -8.02 1.09 22.65
N ALA A 217 -8.97 1.03 21.74
CA ALA A 217 -10.32 1.56 21.93
C ALA A 217 -11.36 0.59 21.35
N ASP A 218 -12.44 0.37 22.08
CA ASP A 218 -13.56 -0.45 21.61
C ASP A 218 -14.32 0.27 20.49
N ALA A 219 -14.64 -0.45 19.43
CA ALA A 219 -15.48 0.06 18.37
C ALA A 219 -16.95 -0.02 18.80
N PRO A 220 -17.71 1.10 18.84
CA PRO A 220 -19.09 1.11 19.32
C PRO A 220 -19.96 0.08 18.63
N GLY A 221 -20.64 -0.78 19.40
CA GLY A 221 -21.58 -1.77 18.89
C GLY A 221 -20.94 -2.94 18.13
N SER A 222 -19.66 -3.25 18.37
CA SER A 222 -18.99 -4.41 17.76
C SER A 222 -17.99 -5.05 18.71
N ASP A 223 -17.70 -6.33 18.52
CA ASP A 223 -16.63 -7.07 19.22
C ASP A 223 -15.21 -6.75 18.69
N SER A 224 -15.08 -5.63 17.98
CA SER A 224 -13.83 -5.22 17.36
C SER A 224 -13.14 -4.12 18.15
N VAL A 225 -11.81 -4.18 18.15
CA VAL A 225 -10.97 -3.24 18.89
C VAL A 225 -10.10 -2.50 17.88
N PHE A 226 -10.05 -1.18 18.00
CA PHE A 226 -9.04 -0.37 17.33
C PHE A 226 -7.78 -0.35 18.18
N VAL A 227 -6.64 -0.63 17.54
CA VAL A 227 -5.34 -0.67 18.20
C VAL A 227 -4.41 0.29 17.50
N ALA A 228 -3.50 0.90 18.26
CA ALA A 228 -2.46 1.78 17.76
C ALA A 228 -1.17 1.63 18.58
N TRP A 229 -0.02 1.51 17.92
CA TRP A 229 1.29 1.52 18.57
C TRP A 229 2.35 2.12 17.65
N ARG A 230 3.51 2.47 18.21
CA ARG A 230 4.69 2.85 17.44
C ARG A 230 5.54 1.62 17.19
N LEU A 231 5.89 1.39 15.93
CA LEU A 231 6.90 0.41 15.56
C LEU A 231 8.24 1.16 15.48
N GLY A 232 9.08 0.93 16.50
CA GLY A 232 10.49 1.29 16.45
C GLY A 232 11.18 0.36 15.47
N LEU A 233 11.73 0.94 14.41
CA LEU A 233 12.53 0.22 13.44
C LEU A 233 13.99 0.44 13.85
N ASP A 234 14.55 -0.50 14.60
CA ASP A 234 15.94 -0.46 15.05
C ASP A 234 16.85 -0.67 13.84
N SER A 235 17.22 0.41 13.18
CA SER A 235 18.07 0.35 11.99
C SER A 235 19.47 0.86 12.33
N PRO A 236 20.50 -0.02 12.39
CA PRO A 236 21.87 0.43 12.60
C PRO A 236 22.29 1.32 11.41
N GLY A 237 22.51 2.63 11.68
CA GLY A 237 22.99 3.60 10.69
C GLY A 237 22.02 4.73 10.32
N LEU A 238 20.82 4.80 10.88
CA LEU A 238 19.94 5.97 10.77
C LEU A 238 20.10 6.86 11.99
N ASP A 239 20.37 8.15 11.78
CA ASP A 239 20.50 9.15 12.86
C ASP A 239 19.20 9.31 13.68
N SER A 240 18.06 8.89 13.14
CA SER A 240 16.79 8.81 13.86
C SER A 240 15.91 7.71 13.24
N PRO A 241 15.35 6.77 14.03
CA PRO A 241 14.39 5.80 13.51
C PRO A 241 13.15 6.53 13.01
N LEU A 242 12.54 6.06 11.93
CA LEU A 242 11.21 6.54 11.52
C LEU A 242 10.17 5.78 12.32
N PRO A 243 9.52 6.38 13.34
CA PRO A 243 8.50 5.68 14.08
C PRO A 243 7.28 5.55 13.18
N ALA A 244 7.08 4.35 12.63
CA ALA A 244 5.85 4.03 11.94
C ALA A 244 4.74 3.90 13.00
N ILE A 245 3.61 4.56 12.75
CA ILE A 245 2.38 4.37 13.54
C ILE A 245 1.65 3.20 12.91
N VAL A 246 1.47 2.11 13.63
CA VAL A 246 0.64 1.00 13.16
C VAL A 246 -0.72 1.11 13.83
N ALA A 247 -1.78 1.08 13.03
CA ALA A 247 -3.13 1.13 13.53
C ALA A 247 -4.12 0.36 12.65
N GLY A 248 -5.20 -0.12 13.26
CA GLY A 248 -6.20 -0.87 12.52
C GLY A 248 -7.28 -1.46 13.41
N ARG A 249 -8.12 -2.29 12.80
CA ARG A 249 -9.20 -3.01 13.47
C ARG A 249 -8.86 -4.48 13.59
N THR A 250 -8.98 -5.01 14.80
CA THR A 250 -8.70 -6.42 15.11
C THR A 250 -9.85 -7.01 15.93
N CYS A 251 -9.87 -8.33 16.10
CA CYS A 251 -10.81 -8.99 17.01
C CYS A 251 -10.46 -8.68 18.48
N ALA A 252 -11.34 -9.05 19.42
CA ALA A 252 -11.11 -8.86 20.86
C ALA A 252 -9.77 -9.42 21.37
N GLN A 253 -9.23 -10.49 20.76
CA GLN A 253 -7.93 -11.07 21.13
C GLN A 253 -6.73 -10.37 20.49
N GLY A 254 -6.96 -9.46 19.55
CA GLY A 254 -5.94 -8.72 18.81
C GLY A 254 -4.91 -7.97 19.67
N PRO A 255 -5.33 -7.17 20.66
CA PRO A 255 -4.40 -6.46 21.54
C PRO A 255 -3.42 -7.40 22.24
N GLY A 256 -3.90 -8.55 22.74
CA GLY A 256 -3.05 -9.56 23.39
C GLY A 256 -2.00 -10.16 22.45
N ARG A 257 -2.35 -10.41 21.18
CA ARG A 257 -1.39 -10.87 20.15
C ARG A 257 -0.28 -9.84 19.92
N ILE A 258 -0.64 -8.56 19.82
CA ILE A 258 0.32 -7.47 19.62
C ILE A 258 1.26 -7.33 20.82
N LEU A 259 0.73 -7.38 22.04
CA LEU A 259 1.55 -7.35 23.26
C LEU A 259 2.54 -8.51 23.33
N ASN A 260 2.07 -9.75 23.06
CA ASN A 260 2.92 -10.93 23.05
C ASN A 260 4.03 -10.84 21.99
N GLN A 261 3.70 -10.36 20.79
CA GLN A 261 4.68 -10.15 19.73
C GLN A 261 5.77 -9.14 20.15
N ARG A 262 5.37 -8.02 20.75
CA ARG A 262 6.31 -6.99 21.22
C ARG A 262 7.19 -7.49 22.37
N ALA A 263 6.62 -8.23 23.32
CA ALA A 263 7.38 -8.86 24.40
C ALA A 263 8.45 -9.82 23.84
N ASN A 264 8.08 -10.67 22.87
CA ASN A 264 9.01 -11.58 22.20
C ASN A 264 10.10 -10.84 21.41
N GLY A 265 9.76 -9.71 20.79
CA GLY A 265 10.74 -8.85 20.10
C GLY A 265 11.81 -8.32 21.05
N ARG A 266 11.40 -7.78 22.20
CA ARG A 266 12.32 -7.25 23.23
C ARG A 266 13.24 -8.32 23.81
N LEU A 267 12.74 -9.54 24.00
CA LEU A 267 13.57 -10.67 24.47
C LEU A 267 14.66 -11.03 23.45
N ARG A 268 14.37 -10.92 22.14
CA ARG A 268 15.38 -11.19 21.09
C ARG A 268 16.44 -10.11 21.01
N THR A 269 16.08 -8.83 21.19
CA THR A 269 17.03 -7.71 21.13
C THR A 269 17.86 -7.58 22.41
N GLY A 270 17.27 -7.82 23.59
CA GLY A 270 17.95 -7.72 24.89
C GLY A 270 19.04 -8.75 25.13
N VAL A 271 18.98 -9.94 24.49
CA VAL A 271 20.01 -10.98 24.62
C VAL A 271 21.34 -10.58 23.95
N ASN A 272 21.32 -9.67 22.98
CA ASN A 272 22.51 -9.24 22.25
C ASN A 272 23.36 -8.15 22.94
N HIS A 273 22.97 -7.66 24.13
CA HIS A 273 23.74 -6.64 24.87
C HIS A 273 24.38 -7.15 26.17
N GLY A 274 24.24 -8.45 26.47
CA GLY A 274 24.81 -9.08 27.68
C GLY A 274 26.21 -9.68 27.53
N GLY A 275 26.79 -9.71 26.33
CA GLY A 275 28.07 -10.38 26.05
C GLY A 275 29.12 -9.42 25.54
N LEU A 276 29.76 -8.64 26.43
CA LEU A 276 31.10 -8.05 26.29
C LEU A 276 31.40 -7.21 27.56
N ARG A 277 31.57 -7.89 28.68
CA ARG A 277 32.33 -7.39 29.84
C ARG A 277 33.06 -8.59 30.46
N SER A 278 34.23 -8.88 29.92
CA SER A 278 35.30 -9.65 30.58
C SER A 278 36.61 -9.03 30.19
#